data_AF-A0A9D4QFC7-F1
#
_entry.id   AF-A0A9D4QFC7-F1
#
_cell.length_a   1.000
_cell.length_b   1.000
_cell.length_c   1.000
_cell.angle_alpha   90.00
_cell.angle_beta   90.00
_cell.angle_gamma   90.00
#
_symmetry.space_group_name_H-M   'P 1'
#
loop_
_entity.id
_entity.type
_entity.pdbx_description
1 polymer ?
#
loop_
_entity_poly.entity_id
_entity_poly.type
_entity_poly.pdbx_seq_one_letter_code
_entity_poly.pdbx_strand_id
1 'polypeptide(L)'
;MYGMSDQDTEGLADSILRSASITWVSVFHRPTSKATTVTHRLAKGIIQNRTLLTVIGSRHVDADVARDWLTVQEATRRNSGVVARAARLLKASVFDRYVVAALDRVTRHPALLAEVAKLVEMDKAELSSLIRDRLRRTETMDEFMRFAAVVKERVVCRPSVDGRTQLDALNEYCWRHVRQYLVLDDVEQDVGPTRKV
;
A
#
# COMPACT_ATOMS: atom_id res chain seq x y z
N MET A 1 29.03 -11.46 -7.98
CA MET A 1 28.25 -10.88 -9.11
C MET A 1 29.15 -10.55 -10.30
N TYR A 2 30.12 -11.41 -10.62
CA TYR A 2 30.88 -11.34 -11.88
C TYR A 2 30.14 -12.25 -12.86
N GLY A 3 29.36 -11.69 -13.78
CA GLY A 3 28.65 -12.47 -14.80
C GLY A 3 27.35 -11.89 -15.35
N MET A 4 26.65 -11.00 -14.62
CA MET A 4 25.41 -10.39 -15.15
C MET A 4 25.72 -9.29 -16.16
N SER A 5 25.07 -9.30 -17.31
CA SER A 5 25.12 -8.16 -18.24
C SER A 5 24.36 -6.96 -17.67
N ASP A 6 24.49 -5.78 -18.29
CA ASP A 6 23.69 -4.61 -17.91
C ASP A 6 22.19 -4.87 -18.17
N GLN A 7 21.86 -5.59 -19.24
CA GLN A 7 20.49 -6.01 -19.54
C GLN A 7 19.92 -6.94 -18.46
N ASP A 8 20.71 -7.89 -17.96
CA ASP A 8 20.28 -8.77 -16.85
C ASP A 8 20.08 -7.97 -15.56
N THR A 9 20.90 -6.94 -15.36
CA THR A 9 20.85 -6.06 -14.19
C THR A 9 19.57 -5.22 -14.20
N GLU A 10 19.19 -4.68 -15.36
CA GLU A 10 17.93 -3.96 -15.53
C GLU A 10 16.72 -4.90 -15.41
N GLY A 11 16.78 -6.08 -16.04
CA GLY A 11 15.73 -7.09 -15.95
C GLY A 11 15.48 -7.56 -14.51
N LEU A 12 16.54 -7.65 -13.69
CA LEU A 12 16.42 -7.94 -12.26
C LEU A 12 15.71 -6.82 -11.50
N ALA A 13 16.11 -5.56 -11.71
CA ALA A 13 15.47 -4.42 -11.05
C ALA A 13 13.98 -4.33 -11.39
N ASP A 14 13.64 -4.54 -12.66
CA ASP A 14 12.26 -4.58 -13.13
C ASP A 14 11.45 -5.74 -12.50
N SER A 15 12.09 -6.91 -12.35
CA SER A 15 11.46 -8.08 -11.72
C SER A 15 11.20 -7.84 -10.23
N ILE A 16 12.10 -7.14 -9.55
CA ILE A 16 11.90 -6.68 -8.16
C ILE A 16 10.71 -5.73 -8.09
N LEU A 17 10.66 -4.73 -8.97
CA LEU A 17 9.59 -3.72 -8.98
C LEU A 17 8.20 -4.32 -9.25
N ARG A 18 8.11 -5.31 -10.13
CA ARG A 18 6.86 -6.01 -10.46
C ARG A 18 6.45 -7.06 -9.44
N SER A 19 7.34 -7.44 -8.51
CA SER A 19 7.04 -8.51 -7.57
C SER A 19 6.05 -8.08 -6.49
N ALA A 20 4.97 -8.86 -6.36
CA ALA A 20 4.01 -8.74 -5.25
C ALA A 20 4.47 -9.45 -3.98
N SER A 21 5.58 -10.19 -4.01
CA SER A 21 6.06 -11.03 -2.91
C SER A 21 7.37 -10.56 -2.27
N ILE A 22 8.18 -9.77 -2.99
CA ILE A 22 9.46 -9.28 -2.47
C ILE A 22 9.20 -8.08 -1.54
N THR A 23 9.56 -8.23 -0.27
CA THR A 23 9.47 -7.18 0.76
C THR A 23 10.83 -6.60 1.14
N TRP A 24 11.91 -7.33 0.86
CA TRP A 24 13.26 -6.98 1.25
C TRP A 24 14.26 -7.26 0.14
N VAL A 25 15.15 -6.30 -0.12
CA VAL A 25 16.24 -6.42 -1.09
C VAL A 25 17.53 -5.84 -0.49
N SER A 26 18.66 -6.48 -0.77
CA SER A 26 19.98 -5.91 -0.48
C SER A 26 20.75 -5.63 -1.78
N VAL A 27 21.17 -4.39 -1.96
CA VAL A 27 21.98 -3.91 -3.09
C VAL A 27 23.31 -3.39 -2.54
N PHE A 28 24.35 -4.21 -2.59
CA PHE A 28 25.67 -3.80 -2.13
C PHE A 28 26.42 -3.03 -3.22
N HIS A 29 26.56 -1.71 -3.05
CA HIS A 29 27.46 -0.90 -3.86
C HIS A 29 28.91 -1.24 -3.46
N ARG A 30 29.56 -2.09 -4.25
CA ARG A 30 30.99 -1.95 -4.51
C ARG A 30 31.12 -0.93 -5.67
N PRO A 31 32.29 -0.35 -5.97
CA PRO A 31 32.46 0.59 -7.10
C PRO A 31 32.28 -0.14 -8.42
N THR A 32 31.03 -0.49 -8.73
CA THR A 32 30.61 -1.31 -9.86
C THR A 32 29.37 -0.65 -10.44
N SER A 33 29.45 -0.27 -11.71
CA SER A 33 28.41 0.39 -12.50
C SER A 33 27.02 -0.25 -12.34
N LYS A 34 26.96 -1.56 -12.10
CA LYS A 34 25.72 -2.34 -11.98
C LYS A 34 24.86 -1.96 -10.78
N ALA A 35 25.44 -1.72 -9.61
CA ALA A 35 24.66 -1.34 -8.43
C ALA A 35 24.01 0.04 -8.62
N THR A 36 24.70 0.94 -9.31
CA THR A 36 24.17 2.23 -9.74
C THR A 36 23.00 2.06 -10.72
N THR A 37 23.13 1.18 -11.72
CA THR A 37 22.04 0.85 -12.66
C THR A 37 20.80 0.33 -11.95
N VAL A 38 20.96 -0.60 -10.99
CA VAL A 38 19.84 -1.11 -10.19
C VAL A 38 19.17 0.02 -9.42
N THR A 39 19.92 0.85 -8.70
CA THR A 39 19.33 1.94 -7.91
C THR A 39 18.61 2.95 -8.78
N HIS A 40 19.17 3.31 -9.94
CA HIS A 40 18.52 4.21 -10.88
C HIS A 40 17.20 3.63 -11.42
N ARG A 41 17.20 2.34 -11.80
CA ARG A 41 16.00 1.65 -12.27
C ARG A 41 14.95 1.52 -11.18
N LEU A 42 15.36 1.15 -9.96
CA LEU A 42 14.47 1.12 -8.81
C LEU A 42 13.85 2.49 -8.56
N ALA A 43 14.64 3.57 -8.49
CA ALA A 43 14.13 4.93 -8.25
C ALA A 43 13.05 5.36 -9.25
N LYS A 44 13.20 4.99 -10.53
CA LYS A 44 12.19 5.28 -11.57
C LYS A 44 10.85 4.57 -11.36
N GLY A 45 10.85 3.36 -10.81
CA GLY A 45 9.63 2.53 -10.69
C GLY A 45 9.09 2.36 -9.27
N ILE A 46 9.87 2.68 -8.24
CA ILE A 46 9.57 2.32 -6.85
C ILE A 46 8.31 3.01 -6.30
N ILE A 47 7.94 4.16 -6.85
CA ILE A 47 6.72 4.90 -6.46
C ILE A 47 5.47 4.02 -6.65
N GLN A 48 5.44 3.24 -7.73
CA GLN A 48 4.36 2.32 -8.06
C GLN A 48 4.43 1.03 -7.25
N ASN A 49 5.63 0.59 -6.85
CA ASN A 49 5.81 -0.58 -6.01
C ASN A 49 5.26 -0.33 -4.59
N ARG A 50 4.37 -1.23 -4.15
CA ARG A 50 3.67 -1.11 -2.85
C ARG A 50 4.10 -2.17 -1.82
N THR A 51 4.98 -3.09 -2.20
CA THR A 51 5.33 -4.32 -1.45
C THR A 51 6.73 -4.27 -0.86
N LEU A 52 7.66 -3.58 -1.51
CA LEU A 52 9.04 -3.44 -1.05
C LEU A 52 9.09 -2.53 0.18
N LEU A 53 9.52 -3.09 1.31
CA LEU A 53 9.56 -2.44 2.63
C LEU A 53 10.94 -1.93 2.99
N THR A 54 11.98 -2.62 2.51
CA THR A 54 13.36 -2.32 2.86
C THR A 54 14.27 -2.59 1.67
N VAL A 55 15.11 -1.61 1.34
CA VAL A 55 16.27 -1.80 0.46
C VAL A 55 17.51 -1.41 1.24
N ILE A 56 18.41 -2.38 1.44
CA ILE A 56 19.68 -2.16 2.16
C ILE A 56 20.78 -1.88 1.13
N GLY A 57 21.50 -0.78 1.33
CA GLY A 57 22.60 -0.33 0.47
C GLY A 57 23.92 -0.25 1.21
N SER A 58 25.03 -0.23 0.48
CA SER A 58 26.32 0.17 1.06
C SER A 58 26.26 1.61 1.57
N ARG A 59 26.95 1.89 2.68
CA ARG A 59 26.98 3.23 3.32
C ARG A 59 27.63 4.33 2.45
N HIS A 60 28.37 3.94 1.42
CA HIS A 60 29.01 4.85 0.47
C HIS A 60 28.19 4.82 -0.81
N VAL A 61 27.19 5.69 -0.88
CA VAL A 61 26.46 5.97 -2.11
C VAL A 61 27.18 7.12 -2.80
N ASP A 62 27.60 6.92 -4.04
CA ASP A 62 28.20 8.00 -4.84
C ASP A 62 27.26 9.20 -4.90
N ALA A 63 27.81 10.41 -4.90
CA ALA A 63 27.03 11.65 -4.91
C ALA A 63 26.00 11.68 -6.07
N ASP A 64 26.36 11.08 -7.19
CA ASP A 64 25.53 10.99 -8.39
C ASP A 64 24.27 10.11 -8.21
N VAL A 65 24.29 9.18 -7.26
CA VAL A 65 23.21 8.20 -7.01
C VAL A 65 22.42 8.51 -5.73
N ALA A 66 22.87 9.49 -4.95
CA ALA A 66 22.27 9.84 -3.66
C ALA A 66 20.78 10.20 -3.76
N ARG A 67 20.37 10.90 -4.83
CA ARG A 67 18.96 11.28 -5.06
C ARG A 67 18.07 10.08 -5.38
N ASP A 68 18.56 9.18 -6.22
CA ASP A 68 17.85 7.94 -6.58
C ASP A 68 17.71 7.04 -5.34
N TRP A 69 18.79 6.95 -4.54
CA TRP A 69 18.76 6.23 -3.29
C TRP A 69 17.77 6.81 -2.28
N LEU A 70 17.73 8.14 -2.12
CA LEU A 70 16.74 8.80 -1.27
C LEU A 70 15.31 8.48 -1.74
N THR A 71 15.05 8.53 -3.03
CA THR A 71 13.75 8.19 -3.63
C THR A 71 13.33 6.75 -3.27
N VAL A 72 14.27 5.80 -3.36
CA VAL A 72 14.03 4.40 -2.94
C VAL A 72 13.71 4.33 -1.44
N GLN A 73 14.51 4.99 -0.60
CA GLN A 73 14.32 4.99 0.85
C GLN A 73 12.98 5.62 1.28
N GLU A 74 12.56 6.70 0.63
CA GLU A 74 11.27 7.34 0.92
C GLU A 74 10.10 6.44 0.54
N ALA A 75 10.17 5.78 -0.61
CA ALA A 75 9.14 4.86 -1.05
C ALA A 75 9.04 3.62 -0.14
N THR A 76 10.17 3.04 0.25
CA THR A 76 10.21 1.89 1.18
C THR A 76 9.75 2.29 2.58
N ARG A 77 10.12 3.48 3.06
CA ARG A 77 9.62 4.04 4.32
C ARG A 77 8.11 4.25 4.28
N ARG A 78 7.56 4.76 3.17
CA ARG A 78 6.11 4.89 2.97
C ARG A 78 5.43 3.53 3.07
N ASN A 79 5.94 2.51 2.37
CA ASN A 79 5.37 1.16 2.38
C ASN A 79 5.45 0.53 3.78
N SER A 80 6.59 0.65 4.48
CA SER A 80 6.75 0.23 5.87
C SER A 80 5.79 0.96 6.82
N GLY A 81 5.53 2.24 6.58
CA GLY A 81 4.52 3.00 7.32
C GLY A 81 3.11 2.42 7.20
N VAL A 82 2.75 1.84 6.06
CA VAL A 82 1.46 1.13 5.88
C VAL A 82 1.40 -0.10 6.78
N VAL A 83 2.45 -0.94 6.77
CA VAL A 83 2.53 -2.14 7.61
C VAL A 83 2.44 -1.77 9.10
N ALA A 84 3.17 -0.75 9.54
CA ALA A 84 3.15 -0.28 10.93
C ALA A 84 1.76 0.24 11.36
N ARG A 85 1.06 0.98 10.49
CA ARG A 85 -0.30 1.46 10.77
C ARG A 85 -1.30 0.31 10.87
N ALA A 86 -1.22 -0.67 9.97
CA ALA A 86 -2.06 -1.87 10.03
C ALA A 86 -1.83 -2.64 11.34
N ALA A 87 -0.57 -2.85 11.73
CA ALA A 87 -0.22 -3.46 13.02
C ALA A 87 -0.77 -2.68 14.22
N ARG A 88 -0.73 -1.32 14.16
CA ARG A 88 -1.30 -0.46 15.20
C ARG A 88 -2.81 -0.64 15.36
N LEU A 89 -3.58 -0.75 14.27
CA LEU A 89 -5.03 -1.01 14.33
C LEU A 89 -5.35 -2.37 14.98
N LEU A 90 -4.47 -3.36 14.80
CA LEU A 90 -4.64 -4.67 15.41
C LEU A 90 -4.35 -4.63 16.92
N LYS A 91 -3.29 -3.92 17.33
CA LYS A 91 -2.91 -3.79 18.75
C LYS A 91 -3.74 -2.79 19.55
N ALA A 92 -4.29 -1.76 18.91
CA ALA A 92 -4.99 -0.68 19.59
C ALA A 92 -6.36 -0.42 18.97
N SER A 93 -7.31 0.07 19.77
CA SER A 93 -8.67 0.40 19.32
C SER A 93 -8.77 1.73 18.57
N VAL A 94 -7.69 2.24 17.97
CA VAL A 94 -7.70 3.48 17.19
C VAL A 94 -8.24 3.17 15.80
N PHE A 95 -9.42 3.68 15.47
CA PHE A 95 -10.08 3.55 14.17
C PHE A 95 -10.13 4.92 13.48
N ASP A 96 -9.12 5.21 12.65
CA ASP A 96 -9.15 6.32 11.71
C ASP A 96 -9.00 5.79 10.28
N ARG A 97 -9.30 6.65 9.29
CA ARG A 97 -9.21 6.28 7.87
C ARG A 97 -7.84 5.69 7.51
N TYR A 98 -6.75 6.30 7.96
CA TYR A 98 -5.40 5.94 7.51
C TYR A 98 -4.97 4.56 8.02
N VAL A 99 -5.36 4.20 9.25
CA VAL A 99 -5.07 2.88 9.81
C VAL A 99 -5.99 1.80 9.23
N VAL A 100 -7.25 2.14 8.94
CA VAL A 100 -8.20 1.21 8.29
C VAL A 100 -7.80 0.97 6.83
N ALA A 101 -7.47 2.02 6.07
CA ALA A 101 -6.98 1.91 4.70
C ALA A 101 -5.67 1.11 4.63
N ALA A 102 -4.78 1.31 5.60
CA ALA A 102 -3.58 0.49 5.71
C ALA A 102 -3.89 -0.99 5.92
N LEU A 103 -4.83 -1.32 6.81
CA LEU A 103 -5.24 -2.71 7.03
C LEU A 103 -5.92 -3.32 5.80
N ASP A 104 -6.83 -2.59 5.15
CA ASP A 104 -7.51 -3.00 3.92
C ASP A 104 -6.51 -3.28 2.78
N ARG A 105 -5.40 -2.54 2.75
CA ARG A 105 -4.36 -2.73 1.75
C ARG A 105 -3.47 -3.94 2.03
N VAL A 106 -2.99 -4.11 3.26
CA VAL A 106 -2.10 -5.24 3.58
C VAL A 106 -2.79 -6.59 3.44
N THR A 107 -4.11 -6.68 3.68
CA THR A 107 -4.87 -7.93 3.52
C THR A 107 -4.95 -8.41 2.08
N ARG A 108 -4.79 -7.50 1.10
CA ARG A 108 -4.72 -7.84 -0.34
C ARG A 108 -3.33 -8.30 -0.78
N HIS A 109 -2.32 -8.17 0.07
CA HIS A 109 -0.94 -8.52 -0.24
C HIS A 109 -0.39 -9.52 0.79
N PRO A 110 -0.38 -10.83 0.48
CA PRO A 110 0.05 -11.87 1.43
C PRO A 110 1.43 -11.63 2.04
N ALA A 111 2.37 -11.08 1.27
CA ALA A 111 3.71 -10.77 1.76
C ALA A 111 3.70 -9.63 2.79
N LEU A 112 2.88 -8.59 2.59
CA LEU A 112 2.71 -7.52 3.58
C LEU A 112 1.99 -8.02 4.83
N LEU A 113 0.97 -8.88 4.66
CA LEU A 113 0.26 -9.48 5.78
C LEU A 113 1.18 -10.34 6.65
N ALA A 114 2.12 -11.08 6.05
CA ALA A 114 3.13 -11.83 6.78
C ALA A 114 4.05 -10.92 7.61
N GLU A 115 4.42 -9.75 7.10
CA GLU A 115 5.20 -8.76 7.86
C GLU A 115 4.38 -8.14 9.01
N VAL A 116 3.08 -7.89 8.80
CA VAL A 116 2.19 -7.48 9.89
C VAL A 116 2.14 -8.55 10.98
N ALA A 117 1.95 -9.83 10.62
CA ALA A 117 1.91 -10.95 11.55
C ALA A 117 3.16 -10.99 12.45
N LYS A 118 4.34 -10.80 11.86
CA LYS A 118 5.61 -10.71 12.60
C LYS A 118 5.63 -9.54 13.59
N LEU A 119 5.16 -8.36 13.18
CA LEU A 119 5.14 -7.17 14.06
C LEU A 119 4.13 -7.30 15.21
N VAL A 120 3.02 -8.01 15.00
CA VAL A 120 2.01 -8.20 16.03
C VAL A 120 2.22 -9.45 16.88
N GLU A 121 3.16 -10.32 16.49
CA GLU A 121 3.48 -11.58 17.18
C GLU A 121 2.25 -12.48 17.33
N MET A 122 1.39 -12.51 16.30
CA MET A 122 0.18 -13.33 16.24
C MET A 122 0.33 -14.44 15.20
N ASP A 123 -0.29 -15.58 15.47
CA ASP A 123 -0.40 -16.63 14.47
C ASP A 123 -1.40 -16.27 13.36
N LYS A 124 -1.40 -17.05 12.28
CA LYS A 124 -2.23 -16.79 11.10
C LYS A 124 -3.74 -16.83 11.41
N ALA A 125 -4.18 -17.73 12.27
CA ALA A 125 -5.60 -17.94 12.57
C ALA A 125 -6.13 -16.79 13.44
N GLU A 126 -5.40 -16.43 14.50
CA GLU A 126 -5.70 -15.29 15.36
C GLU A 126 -5.73 -14.00 14.54
N LEU A 127 -4.69 -13.76 13.74
CA LEU A 127 -4.59 -12.59 12.88
C LEU A 127 -5.77 -12.50 11.91
N SER A 128 -6.12 -13.62 11.25
CA SER A 128 -7.23 -13.64 10.29
C SER A 128 -8.58 -13.36 10.94
N SER A 129 -8.80 -13.89 12.16
CA SER A 129 -10.02 -13.61 12.92
C SER A 129 -10.11 -12.14 13.31
N LEU A 130 -9.02 -11.59 13.85
CA LEU A 130 -8.97 -10.20 14.29
C LEU A 130 -9.15 -9.23 13.12
N ILE A 131 -8.51 -9.51 11.99
CA ILE A 131 -8.67 -8.71 10.76
C ILE A 131 -10.13 -8.71 10.30
N ARG A 132 -10.78 -9.88 10.27
CA ARG A 132 -12.18 -10.00 9.89
C ARG A 132 -13.08 -9.16 10.80
N ASP A 133 -12.87 -9.25 12.11
CA ASP A 133 -13.65 -8.46 13.08
C ASP A 133 -13.43 -6.95 12.94
N ARG A 134 -12.19 -6.53 12.63
CA ARG A 134 -11.86 -5.11 12.44
C ARG A 134 -12.44 -4.56 11.14
N LEU A 135 -12.32 -5.30 10.03
CA LEU A 135 -12.80 -4.88 8.72
C LEU A 135 -14.32 -4.98 8.57
N ARG A 136 -15.01 -5.81 9.39
CA ARG A 136 -16.47 -5.88 9.41
C ARG A 136 -17.14 -4.51 9.56
N ARG A 137 -16.51 -3.59 10.31
CA ARG A 137 -16.96 -2.19 10.51
C ARG A 137 -16.86 -1.30 9.27
N THR A 138 -16.42 -1.85 8.15
CA THR A 138 -16.24 -1.15 6.87
C THR A 138 -16.92 -1.89 5.72
N GLU A 139 -17.68 -2.94 6.04
CA GLU A 139 -18.35 -3.78 5.05
C GLU A 139 -19.63 -3.14 4.52
N THR A 140 -20.29 -2.27 5.29
CA THR A 140 -21.47 -1.56 4.83
C THR A 140 -21.09 -0.38 3.93
N MET A 141 -21.98 -0.01 3.00
CA MET A 141 -21.72 1.08 2.07
C MET A 141 -21.53 2.41 2.81
N ASP A 142 -22.41 2.72 3.76
CA ASP A 142 -22.34 3.98 4.49
C ASP A 142 -21.07 4.08 5.33
N GLU A 143 -20.68 3.02 6.05
CA GLU A 143 -19.42 3.04 6.81
C GLU A 143 -18.20 3.17 5.90
N PHE A 144 -18.14 2.41 4.80
CA PHE A 144 -17.06 2.54 3.84
C PHE A 144 -16.95 3.96 3.29
N MET A 145 -18.07 4.53 2.83
CA MET A 145 -18.10 5.88 2.25
C MET A 145 -17.75 6.95 3.29
N ARG A 146 -18.09 6.76 4.57
CA ARG A 146 -17.66 7.62 5.68
C ARG A 146 -16.16 7.51 5.93
N PHE A 147 -15.61 6.29 6.01
CA PHE A 147 -14.17 6.08 6.20
C PHE A 147 -13.36 6.60 5.02
N ALA A 148 -13.88 6.47 3.80
CA ALA A 148 -13.31 7.05 2.58
C ALA A 148 -13.46 8.58 2.51
N ALA A 149 -14.18 9.20 3.46
CA ALA A 149 -14.53 10.62 3.49
C ALA A 149 -15.28 11.10 2.24
N VAL A 150 -16.03 10.22 1.58
CA VAL A 150 -16.93 10.56 0.46
C VAL A 150 -18.21 11.23 0.98
N VAL A 151 -18.75 10.70 2.08
CA VAL A 151 -19.94 11.23 2.74
C VAL A 151 -19.67 11.48 4.20
N LYS A 152 -20.36 12.47 4.77
CA LYS A 152 -20.30 12.72 6.22
C LYS A 152 -21.07 11.66 7.01
N GLU A 153 -22.21 11.22 6.48
CA GLU A 153 -23.18 10.40 7.22
C GLU A 153 -23.64 9.16 6.49
N ARG A 154 -24.28 9.32 5.34
CA ARG A 154 -24.79 8.20 4.53
C ARG A 154 -24.97 8.62 3.07
N VAL A 155 -25.08 7.65 2.18
CA VAL A 155 -25.42 7.89 0.78
C VAL A 155 -26.93 8.06 0.64
N VAL A 156 -27.38 9.13 0.00
CA VAL A 156 -28.78 9.34 -0.40
C VAL A 156 -28.79 9.89 -1.82
N CYS A 157 -29.51 9.23 -2.71
CA CYS A 157 -29.70 9.69 -4.08
C CYS A 157 -30.97 10.53 -4.19
N ARG A 158 -30.98 11.47 -5.13
CA ARG A 158 -32.21 12.18 -5.52
C ARG A 158 -33.11 11.23 -6.31
N PRO A 159 -34.44 11.39 -6.27
CA PRO A 159 -35.36 10.55 -7.04
C PRO A 159 -34.90 10.38 -8.49
N SER A 160 -34.82 9.12 -8.93
CA SER A 160 -34.46 8.79 -10.31
C SER A 160 -35.53 9.31 -11.29
N VAL A 161 -35.07 9.97 -12.34
CA VAL A 161 -35.92 10.45 -13.45
C VAL A 161 -36.11 9.35 -14.51
N ASP A 162 -35.18 8.40 -14.57
CA ASP A 162 -35.06 7.36 -15.59
C ASP A 162 -35.43 5.94 -15.10
N GLY A 163 -35.89 5.82 -13.85
CA GLY A 163 -36.26 4.56 -13.21
C GLY A 163 -35.09 3.61 -12.94
N ARG A 164 -33.84 4.05 -13.11
CA ARG A 164 -32.66 3.21 -12.89
C ARG A 164 -32.36 3.05 -11.41
N THR A 165 -31.88 1.86 -11.03
CA THR A 165 -31.38 1.60 -9.68
C THR A 165 -30.22 2.53 -9.36
N GLN A 166 -30.35 3.28 -8.27
CA GLN A 166 -29.35 4.22 -7.79
C GLN A 166 -28.51 3.60 -6.66
N LEU A 167 -27.42 4.28 -6.30
CA LEU A 167 -26.42 3.76 -5.37
C LEU A 167 -27.00 3.46 -3.97
N ASP A 168 -27.90 4.31 -3.48
CA ASP A 168 -28.59 4.14 -2.19
C ASP A 168 -29.64 3.02 -2.18
N ALA A 169 -30.04 2.51 -3.35
CA ALA A 169 -30.91 1.35 -3.49
C ALA A 169 -30.15 0.02 -3.54
N LEU A 170 -28.81 0.03 -3.55
CA LEU A 170 -28.02 -1.20 -3.49
C LEU A 170 -28.15 -1.85 -2.11
N ASN A 171 -28.57 -3.11 -2.09
CA ASN A 171 -28.53 -3.90 -0.86
C ASN A 171 -27.09 -4.29 -0.50
N GLU A 172 -26.89 -4.80 0.72
CA GLU A 172 -25.56 -5.18 1.22
C GLU A 172 -24.86 -6.24 0.36
N TYR A 173 -25.61 -7.17 -0.24
CA TYR A 173 -25.02 -8.21 -1.08
C TYR A 173 -24.40 -7.60 -2.34
N CYS A 174 -25.15 -6.73 -3.03
CA CYS A 174 -24.67 -5.99 -4.19
C CYS A 174 -23.46 -5.13 -3.82
N TRP A 175 -23.52 -4.42 -2.69
CA TRP A 175 -22.42 -3.61 -2.21
C TRP A 175 -21.15 -4.43 -1.92
N ARG A 176 -21.27 -5.57 -1.23
CA ARG A 176 -20.11 -6.46 -0.96
C ARG A 176 -19.45 -6.92 -2.24
N HIS A 177 -20.22 -7.15 -3.31
CA HIS A 177 -19.66 -7.49 -4.62
C HIS A 177 -18.85 -6.32 -5.21
N VAL A 178 -19.38 -5.09 -5.13
CA VAL A 178 -18.63 -3.88 -5.53
C VAL A 178 -17.35 -3.71 -4.70
N ARG A 179 -17.43 -3.92 -3.39
CA ARG A 179 -16.33 -3.76 -2.43
C ARG A 179 -15.14 -4.70 -2.69
N GLN A 180 -15.34 -5.82 -3.38
CA GLN A 180 -14.24 -6.70 -3.81
C GLN A 180 -13.26 -5.96 -4.73
N TYR A 181 -13.75 -4.99 -5.51
CA TYR A 181 -12.97 -4.25 -6.50
C TYR A 181 -12.44 -2.90 -5.99
N LEU A 182 -12.95 -2.38 -4.89
CA LEU A 182 -12.56 -1.07 -4.33
C LEU A 182 -11.74 -1.23 -3.06
N VAL A 183 -10.68 -0.45 -2.89
CA VAL A 183 -10.01 -0.18 -1.60
C VAL A 183 -10.24 1.26 -1.14
N LEU A 184 -10.07 1.51 0.16
CA LEU A 184 -10.14 2.88 0.70
C LEU A 184 -9.11 3.84 0.09
N ASP A 185 -7.97 3.32 -0.37
CA ASP A 185 -6.92 4.10 -1.05
C ASP A 185 -7.30 4.48 -2.50
N ASP A 186 -8.32 3.86 -3.11
CA ASP A 186 -8.79 4.20 -4.47
C ASP A 186 -9.58 5.51 -4.50
N VAL A 187 -10.07 5.96 -3.34
CA VAL A 187 -10.81 7.21 -3.21
C VAL A 187 -9.82 8.35 -3.04
N GLU A 188 -9.55 9.05 -4.14
CA GLU A 188 -8.77 10.28 -4.13
C GLU A 188 -9.41 11.30 -3.19
N GLN A 189 -8.58 12.00 -2.44
CA GLN A 189 -9.03 13.17 -1.70
C GLN A 189 -8.83 14.37 -2.59
N ASP A 190 -9.91 15.12 -2.80
CA ASP A 190 -9.77 16.48 -3.28
C ASP A 190 -9.07 17.27 -2.16
N VAL A 191 -7.73 17.28 -2.23
CA VAL A 191 -6.93 18.18 -1.43
C VAL A 191 -7.14 19.54 -2.08
N GLY A 192 -8.24 20.21 -1.71
CA GLY A 192 -8.56 21.55 -2.18
C GLY A 192 -7.32 22.46 -2.07
N PRO A 193 -7.24 23.53 -2.89
CA PRO A 193 -6.01 24.26 -3.12
C PRO A 193 -5.32 24.59 -1.78
N THR A 194 -4.09 24.11 -1.63
CA THR A 194 -3.24 24.37 -0.48
C THR A 194 -3.25 25.87 -0.25
N ARG A 195 -3.91 26.32 0.83
CA ARG A 195 -3.79 27.69 1.30
C ARG A 195 -2.31 27.90 1.57
N LYS A 196 -1.62 28.57 0.65
CA LYS A 196 -0.31 29.16 0.91
C LYS A 196 -0.53 30.13 2.06
N VAL A 197 -0.05 29.74 3.24
CA VAL A 197 0.16 30.66 4.36
C VAL A 197 1.44 31.42 4.09
#